data_AF-A0A0U5NTJ7-F1
#
_entry.id   AF-A0A0U5NTJ7-F1
#
_cell.length_a   1.000
_cell.length_b   1.000
_cell.length_c   1.000
_cell.angle_alpha   90.00
_cell.angle_beta   90.00
_cell.angle_gamma   90.00
#
_symmetry.space_group_name_H-M   'P 1'
#
loop_
_entity.id
_entity.type
_entity.pdbx_description
1 polymer ?
#
loop_
_entity_poly.entity_id
_entity_poly.type
_entity_poly.pdbx_seq_one_letter_code
_entity_poly.pdbx_strand_id
1 'polypeptide(L)' 'MRKSNWKSKVLIVFAVLIGIAAGAVAAVTINETHPQITGLAFFGVLAIITIVIVAVGVKILGIGRD' A
#
# COMPACT_ATOMS: atom_id res chain seq x y z
N MET A 1 -27.50 10.48 9.10
CA MET A 1 -26.09 10.62 9.58
C MET A 1 -25.22 9.65 8.78
N ARG A 2 -24.25 10.15 8.00
CA ARG A 2 -23.32 9.28 7.24
C ARG A 2 -22.44 8.54 8.25
N LYS A 3 -22.55 7.21 8.37
CA LYS A 3 -21.64 6.42 9.21
C LYS A 3 -20.21 6.80 8.81
N SER A 4 -19.40 7.23 9.77
CA SER A 4 -18.02 7.59 9.50
C SER A 4 -17.23 6.29 9.35
N ASN A 5 -16.83 5.95 8.13
CA ASN A 5 -15.95 4.81 7.84
C ASN A 5 -14.50 5.12 8.27
N TRP A 6 -14.30 5.65 9.47
CA TRP A 6 -13.03 6.18 9.94
C TRP A 6 -11.95 5.10 9.97
N LYS A 7 -12.32 3.87 10.37
CA LYS A 7 -11.41 2.71 10.39
C LYS A 7 -10.89 2.35 9.01
N SER A 8 -11.74 2.38 7.97
CA SER A 8 -11.31 2.14 6.59
C SER A 8 -10.38 3.23 6.09
N LYS A 9 -10.61 4.50 6.46
CA LYS A 9 -9.69 5.60 6.11
C LYS A 9 -8.31 5.39 6.75
N VAL A 10 -8.28 5.05 8.04
CA VAL A 10 -7.04 4.75 8.77
C VAL A 10 -6.30 3.58 8.14
N LEU A 11 -7.01 2.49 7.80
CA LEU A 11 -6.43 1.34 7.11
C LEU A 11 -5.76 1.74 5.80
N ILE A 12 -6.43 2.55 4.96
CA ILE A 12 -5.86 3.00 3.69
C ILE A 12 -4.60 3.83 3.91
N VAL A 13 -4.61 4.75 4.88
CA VAL A 13 -3.44 5.58 5.19
C VAL A 13 -2.26 4.71 5.62
N PHE A 14 -2.47 3.75 6.53
CA PHE A 14 -1.41 2.82 6.95
C PHE A 14 -0.91 1.94 5.81
N ALA A 15 -1.82 1.42 4.97
CA ALA A 15 -1.46 0.60 3.82
C ALA A 15 -0.57 1.37 2.83
N VAL A 16 -0.90 2.64 2.57
CA VAL A 16 -0.11 3.50 1.68
C VAL A 16 1.26 3.81 2.29
N LEU A 17 1.35 4.13 3.59
CA LEU A 17 2.64 4.39 4.25
C LEU A 17 3.57 3.17 4.18
N ILE A 18 3.05 1.98 4.45
CA ILE A 18 3.81 0.73 4.33
C ILE A 18 4.19 0.48 2.87
N GLY A 19 3.27 0.72 1.93
CA GLY A 19 3.52 0.62 0.50
C GLY A 19 4.62 1.56 0.00
N ILE A 20 4.68 2.80 0.49
CA ILE A 20 5.73 3.76 0.18
C ILE A 20 7.08 3.26 0.72
N ALA A 21 7.14 2.79 1.97
CA ALA A 21 8.37 2.25 2.54
C ALA A 21 8.88 1.04 1.73
N ALA A 22 8.01 0.09 1.41
CA ALA A 22 8.35 -1.07 0.60
C ALA A 22 8.76 -0.68 -0.83
N GLY A 23 8.04 0.27 -1.44
CA GLY A 23 8.37 0.80 -2.77
C GLY A 23 9.73 1.48 -2.78
N ALA A 24 10.07 2.26 -1.75
CA ALA A 24 11.37 2.92 -1.64
C ALA A 24 12.52 1.90 -1.55
N VAL A 25 12.36 0.84 -0.75
CA VAL A 25 13.32 -0.27 -0.69
C VAL A 25 13.49 -0.91 -2.07
N ALA A 26 12.38 -1.22 -2.76
CA ALA A 26 12.43 -1.79 -4.09
C ALA A 26 13.13 -0.86 -5.11
N ALA A 27 12.84 0.44 -5.08
CA ALA A 27 13.51 1.41 -5.93
C ALA A 27 15.02 1.45 -5.67
N VAL A 28 15.47 1.51 -4.42
CA VAL A 28 16.91 1.52 -4.11
C VAL A 28 17.58 0.26 -4.65
N THR A 29 17.00 -0.92 -4.41
CA THR A 29 17.59 -2.20 -4.89
C THR A 29 17.63 -2.32 -6.41
N ILE A 30 16.62 -1.82 -7.11
CA ILE A 30 16.53 -1.87 -8.57
C ILE A 30 17.42 -0.81 -9.21
N ASN A 31 17.60 0.34 -8.57
CA ASN A 31 18.39 1.44 -9.14
C ASN A 31 19.84 1.04 -9.41
N GLU A 32 20.41 0.17 -8.56
CA GLU A 32 21.78 -0.32 -8.70
C GLU A 32 22.00 -1.17 -9.97
N THR A 33 20.96 -1.85 -10.46
CA THR A 33 21.07 -2.82 -11.57
C THR A 33 20.34 -2.37 -12.83
N HIS A 34 19.17 -1.74 -12.68
CA HIS A 34 18.28 -1.37 -13.77
C HIS A 34 17.63 0.01 -13.50
N PRO A 35 18.41 1.11 -13.59
CA PRO A 35 17.95 2.45 -13.24
C PRO A 35 16.72 2.88 -14.05
N GLN A 36 16.60 2.45 -15.31
CA GLN A 36 15.48 2.75 -16.21
C GLN A 36 14.11 2.26 -15.73
N ILE A 37 14.04 1.21 -14.90
CA ILE A 37 12.77 0.67 -14.37
C ILE A 37 12.55 1.02 -12.88
N THR A 38 13.42 1.82 -12.27
CA THR A 38 13.32 2.20 -10.85
C THR A 38 11.95 2.76 -10.49
N GLY A 39 11.42 3.68 -11.30
CA GLY A 39 10.10 4.27 -11.07
C GLY A 39 8.98 3.23 -11.16
N LEU A 40 9.05 2.33 -12.14
CA LEU A 40 8.07 1.25 -12.29
C LEU A 40 8.13 0.27 -11.11
N ALA A 41 9.31 -0.05 -10.62
CA ALA A 41 9.49 -0.90 -9.43
C ALA A 41 8.90 -0.24 -8.18
N PHE A 42 9.15 1.06 -7.94
CA PHE A 42 8.57 1.80 -6.82
C PHE A 42 7.04 1.75 -6.85
N PHE A 43 6.44 2.21 -7.97
CA PHE A 43 4.99 2.30 -8.07
C PHE A 43 4.31 0.92 -8.13
N GLY A 44 4.95 -0.06 -8.76
CA GLY A 44 4.47 -1.44 -8.81
C GLY A 44 4.41 -2.06 -7.41
N VAL A 45 5.48 -1.95 -6.64
CA VAL A 45 5.51 -2.48 -5.26
C VAL A 45 4.55 -1.71 -4.35
N LEU A 46 4.49 -0.38 -4.45
CA LEU A 46 3.54 0.42 -3.70
C LEU A 46 2.10 -0.04 -3.96
N ALA A 47 1.72 -0.18 -5.23
CA ALA A 47 0.37 -0.58 -5.61
C ALA A 47 0.04 -1.98 -5.09
N ILE A 48 0.92 -2.96 -5.31
CA ILE A 48 0.71 -4.35 -4.88
C ILE A 48 0.55 -4.43 -3.36
N ILE A 49 1.49 -3.85 -2.60
CA ILE A 49 1.48 -3.88 -1.13
C ILE A 49 0.23 -3.19 -0.57
N THR A 50 -0.12 -2.02 -1.12
CA THR A 50 -1.31 -1.28 -0.68
C THR A 50 -2.58 -2.10 -0.94
N ILE A 51 -2.73 -2.70 -2.12
CA ILE A 51 -3.88 -3.54 -2.47
C ILE A 51 -3.97 -4.74 -1.54
N VAL A 52 -2.85 -5.43 -1.28
CA VAL A 52 -2.81 -6.62 -0.41
C VAL A 52 -3.23 -6.26 1.01
N ILE A 53 -2.67 -5.19 1.60
CA ILE A 53 -3.00 -4.78 2.97
C ILE A 53 -4.47 -4.37 3.08
N VAL A 54 -4.98 -3.60 2.11
CA VAL A 54 -6.40 -3.19 2.12
C VAL A 54 -7.31 -4.41 1.94
N ALA A 55 -6.99 -5.31 1.02
CA ALA A 55 -7.77 -6.53 0.80
C ALA A 55 -7.81 -7.41 2.06
N VAL A 56 -6.68 -7.59 2.73
CA VAL A 56 -6.58 -8.32 3.99
C VAL A 56 -7.36 -7.61 5.10
N GLY A 57 -7.18 -6.30 5.27
CA GLY A 57 -7.86 -5.54 6.31
C GLY A 57 -9.38 -5.51 6.15
N VAL A 58 -9.88 -5.47 4.92
CA VAL A 58 -11.32 -5.47 4.66
C VAL A 58 -11.89 -6.89 4.69
N LYS A 59 -11.28 -7.86 4.01
CA LYS A 59 -11.84 -9.23 3.89
C LYS A 59 -11.60 -10.10 5.11
N ILE A 60 -10.40 -10.04 5.70
CA ILE A 60 -10.00 -10.93 6.79
C ILE A 60 -10.32 -10.29 8.14
N LEU A 61 -9.97 -9.02 8.32
CA LEU A 61 -10.17 -8.32 9.59
C LEU A 61 -11.53 -7.63 9.71
N GLY A 62 -12.34 -7.63 8.65
CA GLY A 62 -13.70 -7.07 8.66
C GLY A 62 -13.76 -5.55 8.87
N ILE A 63 -12.67 -4.83 8.65
CA ILE A 63 -12.58 -3.39 8.90
C ILE A 63 -13.51 -2.63 7.95
N GLY A 64 -14.45 -1.85 8.50
CA GLY A 64 -15.37 -1.02 7.72
C GLY A 64 -16.73 -1.65 7.42
N ARG A 65 -17.04 -2.81 8.00
CA ARG A 65 -18.41 -3.40 7.99
C ARG A 65 -19.36 -2.75 9.00
N ASP A 66 -18.91 -1.66 9.63
CA ASP A 66 -19.54 -0.94 10.74
C ASP A 66 -20.99 -0.51 10.49
#